data_AF-A0A7S2R1B5-F1
#
_entry.id   AF-A0A7S2R1B5-F1
#
_cell.length_a   1.000
_cell.length_b   1.000
_cell.length_c   1.000
_cell.angle_alpha   90.00
_cell.angle_beta   90.00
_cell.angle_gamma   90.00
#
_symmetry.space_group_name_H-M   'P 1'
#
loop_
_entity.id
_entity.type
_entity.pdbx_description
1 polymer ?
#
loop_
_entity_poly.entity_id
_entity_poly.type
_entity_poly.pdbx_seq_one_letter_code
_entity_poly.pdbx_strand_id
1 'polypeptide(L)'
;VPVSILAGWLSQYHLDRYLTVWFLSISLFGMMFLVDLSDFMSSETEHYNEGHWLAVGPKRYIIGSLIAFSGIEAGESFVVSLMSKSVPSALASGVFNSGLLATLVGTSGRATGDIMITILGLISIRNLLNLLIMPSIFLVVISISWVWLDYDLLAL
;
A
#
# COMPACT_ATOMS: atom_id res chain seq x y z
N VAL A 1 -13.53 1.31 -5.18
CA VAL A 1 -14.96 1.76 -5.17
C VAL A 1 -15.85 0.98 -4.19
N PRO A 2 -16.26 -0.29 -4.37
CA PRO A 2 -17.14 -0.96 -3.41
C PRO A 2 -16.48 -1.18 -2.04
N VAL A 3 -15.18 -1.51 -2.04
CA VAL A 3 -14.36 -1.67 -0.83
C VAL A 3 -14.23 -0.35 -0.07
N SER A 4 -14.02 0.75 -0.81
CA SER A 4 -13.91 2.11 -0.29
C SER A 4 -15.19 2.56 0.45
N ILE A 5 -16.37 2.21 -0.10
CA ILE A 5 -17.67 2.50 0.51
C ILE A 5 -17.86 1.70 1.80
N LEU A 6 -17.53 0.40 1.77
CA LEU A 6 -17.58 -0.46 2.96
C LEU A 6 -16.61 0.01 4.06
N ALA A 7 -15.41 0.43 3.70
CA ALA A 7 -14.41 0.96 4.62
C ALA A 7 -14.90 2.27 5.28
N GLY A 8 -15.49 3.17 4.49
CA GLY A 8 -16.10 4.41 5.00
C GLY A 8 -17.27 4.15 5.95
N TRP A 9 -18.13 3.18 5.64
CA TRP A 9 -19.21 2.76 6.54
C TRP A 9 -18.67 2.16 7.84
N LEU A 10 -17.64 1.30 7.75
CA LEU A 10 -17.05 0.63 8.92
C LEU A 10 -16.34 1.62 9.87
N SER A 11 -15.75 2.70 9.35
CA SER A 11 -15.17 3.81 10.15
C SER A 11 -16.19 4.57 10.99
N GLN A 12 -17.49 4.54 10.64
CA GLN A 12 -18.51 5.17 11.50
C GLN A 12 -18.79 4.38 12.78
N TYR A 13 -18.49 3.08 12.80
CA TYR A 13 -18.84 2.17 13.90
C TYR A 13 -17.66 1.68 14.73
N HIS A 14 -16.44 1.70 14.18
CA HIS A 14 -15.24 1.20 14.86
C HIS A 14 -14.21 2.32 15.05
N LEU A 15 -13.45 2.23 16.14
CA LEU A 15 -12.32 3.12 16.39
C LEU A 15 -11.35 3.05 15.20
N ASP A 16 -11.17 4.21 14.58
CA ASP A 16 -10.33 4.53 13.42
C ASP A 16 -8.94 3.83 13.46
N ARG A 17 -8.36 3.65 14.66
CA ARG A 17 -7.09 2.95 14.89
C ARG A 17 -7.08 1.46 14.51
N TYR A 18 -8.14 0.72 14.85
CA TYR A 18 -8.17 -0.73 14.57
C TYR A 18 -8.33 -0.95 13.08
N LEU A 19 -9.23 -0.21 12.45
CA LEU A 19 -9.45 -0.23 11.00
C LEU A 19 -8.16 -0.03 10.20
N THR A 20 -7.33 0.93 10.62
CA THR A 20 -6.02 1.17 9.98
C THR A 20 -5.13 -0.07 10.02
N VAL A 21 -4.98 -0.69 11.20
CA VAL A 21 -4.17 -1.90 11.35
C VAL A 21 -4.76 -3.06 10.56
N TRP A 22 -6.08 -3.22 10.54
CA TRP A 22 -6.76 -4.24 9.73
C TRP A 22 -6.49 -4.07 8.23
N PHE A 23 -6.66 -2.86 7.70
CA PHE A 23 -6.42 -2.58 6.28
C PHE A 23 -4.95 -2.76 5.91
N LEU A 24 -4.02 -2.27 6.73
CA LEU A 24 -2.58 -2.48 6.51
C LEU A 24 -2.19 -3.95 6.60
N SER A 25 -2.80 -4.72 7.51
CA SER A 25 -2.55 -6.16 7.65
C SER A 25 -3.07 -6.96 6.45
N ILE A 26 -4.25 -6.60 5.92
CA ILE A 26 -4.81 -7.20 4.69
C ILE A 26 -3.90 -6.89 3.50
N SER A 27 -3.45 -5.63 3.38
CA SER A 27 -2.49 -5.22 2.34
C SER A 27 -1.19 -6.00 2.44
N LEU A 28 -0.61 -6.12 3.64
CA LEU A 28 0.61 -6.86 3.90
C LEU A 28 0.46 -8.34 3.54
N PHE A 29 -0.68 -8.95 3.88
CA PHE A 29 -0.98 -10.33 3.53
C PHE A 29 -1.07 -10.53 2.01
N GLY A 30 -1.71 -9.60 1.29
CA GLY A 30 -1.75 -9.60 -0.17
C GLY A 30 -0.35 -9.46 -0.80
N MET A 31 0.48 -8.57 -0.26
CA MET A 31 1.86 -8.38 -0.73
C MET A 31 2.74 -9.61 -0.48
N MET A 32 2.56 -10.33 0.62
CA MET A 32 3.28 -11.58 0.89
C MET A 32 3.03 -12.65 -0.18
N PHE A 33 1.83 -12.69 -0.78
CA PHE A 33 1.53 -13.58 -1.91
C PHE A 33 2.24 -13.20 -3.22
N LEU A 34 2.71 -11.95 -3.32
CA LEU A 34 3.45 -11.43 -4.47
C LEU A 34 4.96 -11.55 -4.32
N VAL A 35 5.46 -11.95 -3.14
CA VAL A 35 6.89 -12.20 -2.94
C VAL A 35 7.29 -13.46 -3.68
N ASP A 36 8.13 -13.31 -4.69
CA ASP A 36 8.72 -14.43 -5.40
C ASP A 36 9.94 -14.95 -4.64
N LEU A 37 9.73 -15.99 -3.84
CA LEU A 37 10.80 -16.67 -3.11
C LEU A 37 11.70 -17.49 -4.05
N SER A 38 11.25 -17.79 -5.26
CA SER A 38 12.06 -18.51 -6.25
C SER A 38 13.19 -17.66 -6.81
N ASP A 39 13.09 -16.35 -6.68
CA ASP A 39 14.09 -15.38 -7.13
C ASP A 39 15.32 -15.35 -6.20
N PHE A 40 15.19 -15.87 -4.98
CA PHE A 40 16.28 -16.01 -4.00
C PHE A 40 17.06 -17.33 -4.16
N MET A 41 16.47 -18.35 -4.78
CA MET A 41 17.18 -19.57 -5.12
C MET A 41 17.75 -19.44 -6.54
N SER A 42 19.05 -19.14 -6.61
CA SER A 42 19.81 -19.00 -7.83
C SER A 42 19.67 -20.24 -8.72
N SER A 43 18.82 -20.15 -9.74
CA SER A 43 18.85 -21.06 -10.88
C SER A 43 19.66 -20.38 -11.99
N GLU A 44 20.59 -21.10 -12.62
CA GLU A 44 21.53 -20.59 -13.63
C GLU A 44 20.87 -20.05 -14.92
N THR A 45 19.54 -20.16 -15.05
CA THR A 45 18.79 -19.70 -16.22
C THR A 45 18.50 -18.20 -16.21
N GLU A 46 18.80 -17.53 -17.32
CA GLU A 46 18.48 -16.10 -17.55
C GLU A 46 16.97 -15.82 -17.68
N HIS A 47 16.14 -16.85 -17.83
CA HIS A 47 14.69 -16.74 -17.97
C HIS A 47 13.95 -16.79 -16.64
N TYR A 48 12.73 -16.24 -16.62
CA TYR A 48 11.80 -16.31 -15.48
C TYR A 48 11.65 -17.78 -15.05
N ASN A 49 11.64 -18.04 -13.74
CA ASN A 49 11.70 -19.38 -13.18
C ASN A 49 10.32 -20.07 -13.30
N GLU A 50 9.88 -20.30 -14.54
CA GLU A 50 8.61 -20.93 -14.86
C GLU A 50 8.63 -22.39 -14.40
N GLY A 51 7.72 -22.73 -13.49
CA GLY A 51 7.53 -24.11 -13.03
C GLY A 51 8.10 -24.43 -11.65
N HIS A 52 8.81 -23.50 -11.00
CA HIS A 52 9.19 -23.68 -9.60
C HIS A 52 7.99 -23.42 -8.69
N TRP A 53 7.77 -24.26 -7.68
CA TRP A 53 6.58 -24.18 -6.81
C TRP A 53 6.53 -22.90 -5.95
N LEU A 54 7.69 -22.27 -5.73
CA LEU A 54 7.81 -20.97 -5.06
C LEU A 54 7.66 -19.77 -6.00
N ALA A 55 7.69 -19.98 -7.32
CA ALA A 55 7.54 -18.90 -8.29
C ALA A 55 6.10 -18.35 -8.26
N VAL A 56 5.96 -17.04 -8.46
CA VAL A 56 4.64 -16.40 -8.47
C VAL A 56 3.98 -16.65 -9.81
N GLY A 57 3.19 -17.73 -9.88
CA GLY A 57 2.38 -18.03 -11.06
C GLY A 57 1.26 -17.00 -11.28
N PRO A 58 0.66 -16.94 -12.49
CA PRO A 58 -0.36 -15.96 -12.85
C PRO A 58 -1.56 -15.91 -11.90
N LYS A 59 -2.00 -17.08 -11.42
CA LYS A 59 -3.13 -17.17 -10.48
C LYS A 59 -2.81 -16.55 -9.12
N ARG A 60 -1.61 -16.80 -8.59
CA ARG A 60 -1.15 -16.23 -7.31
C ARG A 60 -0.94 -14.74 -7.44
N TYR A 61 -0.36 -14.29 -8.55
CA TYR A 61 -0.20 -12.87 -8.87
C TYR A 61 -1.56 -12.15 -8.84
N ILE A 62 -2.54 -12.63 -9.61
CA ILE A 62 -3.86 -11.98 -9.69
C ILE A 62 -4.54 -11.92 -8.30
N ILE A 63 -4.52 -13.01 -7.55
CA ILE A 63 -5.16 -13.06 -6.22
C ILE A 63 -4.42 -12.16 -5.23
N GLY A 64 -3.09 -12.22 -5.19
CA GLY A 64 -2.26 -11.39 -4.31
C GLY A 64 -2.42 -9.90 -4.61
N SER A 65 -2.38 -9.52 -5.90
CA SER A 65 -2.61 -8.14 -6.35
C SER A 65 -4.00 -7.65 -5.99
N LEU A 66 -5.04 -8.48 -6.14
CA LEU A 66 -6.41 -8.11 -5.78
C LEU A 66 -6.54 -7.81 -4.29
N ILE A 67 -5.98 -8.69 -3.44
CA ILE A 67 -6.02 -8.52 -1.98
C ILE A 67 -5.21 -7.29 -1.55
N ALA A 68 -3.98 -7.14 -2.07
CA ALA A 68 -3.11 -6.01 -1.74
C ALA A 68 -3.75 -4.68 -2.17
N PHE A 69 -4.25 -4.61 -3.41
CA PHE A 69 -4.91 -3.42 -3.94
C PHE A 69 -6.16 -3.05 -3.14
N SER A 70 -6.99 -4.04 -2.81
CA SER A 70 -8.19 -3.82 -1.99
C SER A 70 -7.85 -3.24 -0.62
N GLY A 71 -6.81 -3.73 0.04
CA GLY A 71 -6.39 -3.22 1.35
C GLY A 71 -5.84 -1.78 1.27
N ILE A 72 -5.04 -1.47 0.25
CA ILE A 72 -4.47 -0.12 0.05
C ILE A 72 -5.59 0.89 -0.25
N GLU A 73 -6.50 0.59 -1.18
CA GLU A 73 -7.64 1.45 -1.50
C GLU A 73 -8.54 1.70 -0.27
N ALA A 74 -8.76 0.67 0.56
CA ALA A 74 -9.51 0.82 1.80
C ALA A 74 -8.79 1.78 2.76
N GLY A 75 -7.47 1.64 2.90
CA GLY A 75 -6.62 2.50 3.72
C GLY A 75 -6.61 3.95 3.25
N GLU A 76 -6.44 4.20 1.95
CA GLU A 76 -6.47 5.56 1.38
C GLU A 76 -7.83 6.24 1.61
N SER A 77 -8.93 5.52 1.36
CA SER A 77 -10.28 6.03 1.56
C SER A 77 -10.52 6.41 3.01
N PHE A 78 -10.00 5.60 3.93
CA PHE A 78 -10.08 5.83 5.36
C PHE A 78 -9.25 7.05 5.80
N VAL A 79 -8.00 7.18 5.35
CA VAL A 79 -7.13 8.32 5.68
C VAL A 79 -7.73 9.64 5.21
N VAL A 80 -8.32 9.65 4.01
CA VAL A 80 -9.03 10.85 3.50
C VAL A 80 -10.25 11.17 4.36
N SER A 81 -10.99 10.17 4.82
CA SER A 81 -12.13 10.37 5.74
C SER A 81 -11.70 10.86 7.12
N LEU A 82 -10.51 10.52 7.59
CA LEU A 82 -9.93 11.07 8.82
C LEU A 82 -9.55 12.54 8.63
N MET A 83 -8.85 12.85 7.55
CA MET A 83 -8.48 14.23 7.25
C MET A 83 -9.70 15.13 7.16
N SER A 84 -10.82 14.68 6.56
CA SER A 84 -12.03 15.51 6.50
C SER A 84 -12.59 15.87 7.89
N LYS A 85 -12.31 15.08 8.94
CA LYS A 85 -12.72 15.38 10.33
C LYS A 85 -11.72 16.30 11.04
N SER A 86 -10.45 16.30 10.64
CA SER A 86 -9.35 17.01 11.33
C SER A 86 -8.84 18.27 10.62
N VAL A 87 -9.35 18.59 9.42
CA VAL A 87 -8.95 19.80 8.68
C VAL A 87 -9.43 21.07 9.41
N PRO A 88 -8.54 21.97 9.84
CA PRO A 88 -8.91 23.23 10.48
C PRO A 88 -9.60 24.18 9.49
N SER A 89 -10.58 24.96 9.97
CA SER A 89 -11.27 25.99 9.17
C SER A 89 -10.33 27.04 8.53
N ALA A 90 -9.11 27.20 9.05
CA ALA A 90 -8.08 28.06 8.49
C ALA A 90 -7.51 27.55 7.15
N LEU A 91 -7.54 26.23 6.88
CA LEU A 91 -7.07 25.62 5.63
C LEU A 91 -8.16 25.53 4.55
N ALA A 92 -9.40 25.89 4.88
CA ALA A 92 -10.55 25.89 3.97
C ALA A 92 -10.66 27.20 3.15
N SER A 93 -9.94 28.25 3.53
CA SER A 93 -10.00 29.58 2.91
C SER A 93 -8.63 29.99 2.36
N GLY A 94 -8.35 29.65 1.09
CA GLY A 94 -7.13 30.02 0.40
C GLY A 94 -6.83 29.19 -0.85
N VAL A 95 -5.83 29.61 -1.64
CA VAL A 95 -5.33 28.88 -2.81
C VAL A 95 -4.69 27.53 -2.42
N PHE A 96 -4.08 27.46 -1.23
CA PHE A 96 -3.65 26.22 -0.58
C PHE A 96 -4.80 25.57 0.22
N ASN A 97 -5.91 25.28 -0.46
CA ASN A 97 -7.00 24.50 0.13
C ASN A 97 -6.52 23.05 0.36
N SER A 98 -6.95 22.45 1.47
CA SER A 98 -6.82 21.01 1.76
C SER A 98 -7.10 20.10 0.56
N GLY A 99 -8.09 20.42 -0.29
CA GLY A 99 -8.40 19.63 -1.49
C GLY A 99 -7.32 19.70 -2.59
N LEU A 100 -6.69 20.87 -2.78
CA LEU A 100 -5.60 21.03 -3.74
C LEU A 100 -4.33 20.33 -3.24
N LEU A 101 -4.04 20.43 -1.95
CA LEU A 101 -2.93 19.71 -1.31
C LEU A 101 -3.10 18.20 -1.41
N ALA A 102 -4.29 17.67 -1.10
CA ALA A 102 -4.57 16.24 -1.23
C ALA A 102 -4.39 15.75 -2.68
N THR A 103 -4.84 16.54 -3.66
CA THR A 103 -4.64 16.23 -5.08
C THR A 103 -3.17 16.26 -5.46
N LEU A 104 -2.41 17.28 -5.05
CA LEU A 104 -0.99 17.41 -5.33
C LEU A 104 -0.18 16.24 -4.73
N VAL A 105 -0.50 15.84 -3.49
CA VAL A 105 0.14 14.68 -2.83
C VAL A 105 -0.20 13.39 -3.56
N GLY A 106 -1.46 13.21 -3.98
CA GLY A 106 -1.87 12.03 -4.74
C GLY A 106 -1.17 11.92 -6.09
N THR A 107 -1.07 13.02 -6.84
CA THR A 107 -0.40 13.02 -8.16
C THR A 107 1.11 12.91 -8.03
N SER A 108 1.73 13.54 -7.03
CA SER A 108 3.18 13.40 -6.79
C SER A 108 3.55 11.99 -6.34
N GLY A 109 2.71 11.34 -5.52
CA GLY A 109 2.87 9.94 -5.15
C GLY A 109 2.86 9.01 -6.37
N ARG A 110 1.88 9.19 -7.27
CA ARG A 110 1.83 8.43 -8.53
C ARG A 110 3.04 8.69 -9.43
N ALA A 111 3.42 9.94 -9.61
CA ALA A 111 4.59 10.30 -10.42
C ALA A 111 5.88 9.67 -9.85
N THR A 112 6.04 9.67 -8.52
CA THR A 112 7.17 9.02 -7.84
C THR A 112 7.15 7.50 -8.05
N GLY A 113 5.97 6.89 -7.99
CA GLY A 113 5.78 5.47 -8.28
C GLY A 113 6.17 5.09 -9.71
N ASP A 114 5.75 5.87 -10.71
CA ASP A 114 6.09 5.63 -12.12
C ASP A 114 7.60 5.77 -12.37
N ILE A 115 8.25 6.76 -11.75
CA ILE A 115 9.70 6.93 -11.79
C ILE A 115 10.39 5.71 -11.17
N MET A 116 9.90 5.23 -10.01
CA MET A 116 10.44 4.07 -9.33
C MET A 116 10.31 2.81 -10.19
N ILE A 117 9.13 2.54 -10.78
CA ILE A 117 8.92 1.41 -11.70
C ILE A 117 9.88 1.48 -12.88
N THR A 118 10.07 2.68 -13.46
CA THR A 118 10.99 2.89 -14.59
C THR A 118 12.43 2.57 -14.21
N ILE A 119 12.93 3.10 -13.08
CA ILE A 119 14.30 2.86 -12.61
C ILE A 119 14.52 1.37 -12.32
N LEU A 120 13.58 0.73 -11.61
CA LEU A 120 13.68 -0.69 -11.26
C LEU A 120 13.61 -1.58 -12.50
N GLY A 121 12.78 -1.23 -13.48
CA GLY A 121 12.70 -1.92 -14.76
C GLY A 121 13.98 -1.81 -15.60
N LEU A 122 14.72 -0.70 -15.49
CA LEU A 122 16.04 -0.57 -16.13
C LEU A 122 17.11 -1.42 -15.42
N ILE A 123 16.96 -1.71 -14.12
CA ILE A 123 17.92 -2.52 -13.34
C ILE A 123 17.71 -4.01 -13.61
N SER A 124 16.48 -4.50 -13.47
CA SER A 124 16.17 -5.92 -13.68
C SER A 124 14.69 -6.12 -13.99
N ILE A 125 14.40 -6.59 -15.19
CA ILE A 125 13.04 -6.97 -15.61
C ILE A 125 12.63 -8.30 -14.96
N ARG A 126 13.57 -9.25 -14.79
CA ARG A 126 13.30 -10.58 -14.22
C ARG A 126 12.84 -10.49 -12.77
N ASN A 127 13.47 -9.61 -11.99
CA ASN A 127 13.25 -9.49 -10.55
C ASN A 127 12.35 -8.29 -10.21
N LEU A 128 11.73 -7.66 -11.21
CA LEU A 128 10.98 -6.40 -11.09
C LEU A 128 9.89 -6.49 -10.03
N LEU A 129 9.15 -7.62 -10.00
CA LEU A 129 8.09 -7.85 -9.03
C LEU A 129 8.63 -7.78 -7.59
N ASN A 130 9.68 -8.54 -7.29
CA ASN A 130 10.27 -8.58 -5.96
C ASN A 130 10.90 -7.22 -5.60
N LEU A 131 11.55 -6.55 -6.57
CA LEU A 131 12.18 -5.24 -6.39
C LEU A 131 11.16 -4.13 -6.07
N LEU A 132 9.91 -4.27 -6.51
CA LEU A 132 8.82 -3.33 -6.22
C LEU A 132 8.07 -3.69 -4.93
N ILE A 133 7.85 -4.99 -4.69
CA ILE A 133 7.08 -5.47 -3.54
C ILE A 133 7.88 -5.37 -2.24
N MET A 134 9.19 -5.64 -2.24
CA MET A 134 10.04 -5.52 -1.05
C MET A 134 10.00 -4.14 -0.39
N PRO A 135 10.25 -3.02 -1.10
CA PRO A 135 10.15 -1.70 -0.50
C PRO A 135 8.71 -1.38 -0.06
N SER A 136 7.71 -1.88 -0.77
CA SER A 136 6.30 -1.69 -0.39
C SER A 136 5.95 -2.39 0.93
N ILE A 137 6.39 -3.64 1.11
CA ILE A 137 6.24 -4.39 2.37
C ILE A 137 6.94 -3.66 3.50
N PHE A 138 8.16 -3.18 3.27
CA PHE A 138 8.91 -2.42 4.27
C PHE A 138 8.16 -1.16 4.72
N LEU A 139 7.61 -0.40 3.78
CA LEU A 139 6.79 0.78 4.09
C LEU A 139 5.54 0.41 4.90
N VAL A 140 4.81 -0.66 4.53
CA VAL A 140 3.63 -1.10 5.28
C VAL A 140 3.98 -1.55 6.69
N VAL A 141 5.09 -2.28 6.87
CA VAL A 141 5.57 -2.70 8.20
C VAL A 141 5.98 -1.50 9.04
N ILE A 142 6.65 -0.50 8.46
CA ILE A 142 6.94 0.75 9.15
C ILE A 142 5.64 1.46 9.54
N SER A 143 4.67 1.56 8.63
CA SER A 143 3.39 2.21 8.91
C SER A 143 2.64 1.53 10.06
N ILE A 144 2.59 0.19 10.06
CA ILE A 144 2.04 -0.57 11.18
C ILE A 144 2.83 -0.24 12.45
N SER A 145 4.15 -0.35 12.43
CA SER A 145 5.00 -0.06 13.60
C SER A 145 4.77 1.36 14.14
N TRP A 146 4.61 2.34 13.26
CA TRP A 146 4.32 3.73 13.63
C TRP A 146 2.97 3.86 14.31
N VAL A 147 1.94 3.22 13.77
CA VAL A 147 0.60 3.18 14.39
C VAL A 147 0.65 2.52 15.77
N TRP A 148 1.52 1.53 15.98
CA TRP A 148 1.74 0.90 17.27
C TRP A 148 2.55 1.76 18.25
N LEU A 149 3.57 2.51 17.78
CA LEU A 149 4.39 3.36 18.64
C LEU A 149 3.67 4.65 19.08
N ASP A 150 2.93 5.29 18.16
CA ASP A 150 2.14 6.48 18.47
C ASP A 150 0.96 6.17 19.42
N TYR A 151 0.61 4.89 19.54
CA TYR A 151 -0.39 4.37 20.47
C TYR A 151 -0.10 4.75 21.93
N ASP A 152 1.18 4.78 22.33
CA ASP A 152 1.59 5.14 23.69
C ASP A 152 1.55 6.66 23.93
N LEU A 153 1.67 7.47 22.87
CA LEU A 153 1.71 8.94 22.95
C LEU A 153 0.32 9.59 22.97
N LEU A 154 -0.69 8.96 22.37
CA LEU A 154 -2.08 9.44 22.31
C LEU A 154 -2.99 8.87 23.42
N ALA A 155 -2.50 7.92 24.22
CA ALA A 155 -3.22 7.33 25.35
C ALA A 155 -3.06 8.11 26.67
N LEU A 156 -2.43 9.28 26.62
CA LEU A 156 -2.19 10.21 27.75
C LEU A 156 -3.03 11.48 27.57
#